data_AF-A0A953ZTQ1-F1
#
_entry.id   AF-A0A953ZTQ1-F1
#
_cell.length_a   1.000
_cell.length_b   1.000
_cell.length_c   1.000
_cell.angle_alpha   90.00
_cell.angle_beta   90.00
_cell.angle_gamma   90.00
#
_symmetry.space_group_name_H-M   'P 1'
#
loop_
_entity.id
_entity.type
_entity.pdbx_description
1 polymer ?
#
loop_
_entity_poly.entity_id
_entity_poly.type
_entity_poly.pdbx_seq_one_letter_code
_entity_poly.pdbx_strand_id
1 'polypeptide(L)'
;MVDRLLEERLVACVNFLGPVRSRYRWQGALEEAHEMLLLLKTSPAARERLRQRIVELHPYEVPEVLELGVDSGLPAYLAWVTECCDG
;
A
#
# COMPACT_ATOMS: atom_id res chain seq x y z
N MET A 1 -1.02 -7.23 -8.68
CA MET A 1 -0.11 -6.40 -7.84
C MET A 1 -0.10 -6.89 -6.40
N VAL A 2 -1.23 -6.89 -5.69
CA VAL A 2 -1.28 -7.28 -4.26
C VAL A 2 -0.67 -8.66 -3.99
N ASP A 3 -1.04 -9.69 -4.75
CA ASP A 3 -0.51 -11.05 -4.55
C ASP A 3 1.02 -11.09 -4.64
N ARG A 4 1.60 -10.37 -5.61
CA ARG A 4 3.06 -10.25 -5.77
C ARG A 4 3.71 -9.58 -4.56
N LEU A 5 3.10 -8.53 -4.01
CA LEU A 5 3.62 -7.84 -2.82
C LEU A 5 3.58 -8.73 -1.56
N LEU A 6 2.59 -9.63 -1.46
CA LEU A 6 2.49 -10.62 -0.39
C LEU A 6 3.54 -11.74 -0.59
N GLU A 7 3.64 -12.30 -1.80
CA GLU A 7 4.60 -13.34 -2.18
C GLU A 7 6.06 -12.89 -2.00
N GLU A 8 6.37 -11.65 -2.38
CA GLU A 8 7.69 -11.03 -2.25
C GLU A 8 7.99 -10.56 -0.82
N ARG A 9 7.08 -10.82 0.14
CA ARG A 9 7.21 -10.44 1.56
C ARG A 9 7.42 -8.94 1.76
N LEU A 10 6.77 -8.11 0.95
CA LEU A 10 6.80 -6.66 1.13
C LEU A 10 5.62 -6.15 1.95
N VAL A 11 4.58 -6.97 2.08
CA VAL A 11 3.36 -6.66 2.82
C VAL A 11 2.95 -7.90 3.61
N ALA A 12 2.58 -7.72 4.88
CA ALA A 12 2.07 -8.80 5.72
C ALA A 12 0.56 -9.00 5.52
N CYS A 13 -0.18 -7.90 5.32
CA CYS A 13 -1.64 -7.92 5.19
C CYS A 13 -2.14 -6.76 4.31
N VAL A 14 -3.22 -6.98 3.56
CA VAL A 14 -3.92 -5.96 2.77
C VAL A 14 -5.39 -5.95 3.11
N ASN A 15 -5.96 -4.76 3.33
CA ASN A 15 -7.41 -4.58 3.28
C ASN A 15 -7.77 -3.88 1.97
N PHE A 16 -8.82 -4.38 1.31
CA PHE A 16 -9.42 -3.74 0.16
C PHE A 16 -10.60 -2.91 0.63
N LEU A 17 -10.52 -1.59 0.46
CA LEU A 17 -11.54 -0.64 0.89
C LEU A 17 -12.16 -0.01 -0.36
N GLY A 18 -13.43 -0.32 -0.61
CA GLY A 18 -14.14 0.21 -1.76
C GLY A 18 -15.34 -0.64 -2.18
N PRO A 19 -15.95 -0.33 -3.34
CA PRO A 19 -15.48 0.65 -4.33
C PRO A 19 -15.49 2.10 -3.83
N VAL A 20 -14.56 2.93 -4.30
CA VAL A 20 -14.49 4.38 -4.03
C VAL A 20 -14.53 5.20 -5.32
N ARG A 21 -14.85 6.49 -5.19
CA ARG A 21 -14.75 7.49 -6.26
C ARG A 21 -13.70 8.52 -5.88
N SER A 22 -12.66 8.63 -6.69
CA SER A 22 -11.61 9.64 -6.52
C SER A 22 -11.86 10.78 -7.47
N ARG A 23 -11.86 12.02 -6.96
CA ARG A 23 -12.00 13.24 -7.76
C ARG A 23 -10.76 14.10 -7.60
N TYR A 24 -10.16 14.48 -8.71
CA TYR A 24 -8.91 15.25 -8.72
C TYR A 24 -8.86 16.17 -9.94
N ARG A 25 -7.84 17.05 -9.99
CA ARG A 25 -7.60 17.89 -11.16
C ARG A 25 -6.46 17.32 -11.97
N TRP A 26 -6.68 17.12 -13.26
CA TRP A 26 -5.66 16.68 -14.20
C TRP A 26 -5.77 17.47 -15.49
N GLN A 27 -4.63 17.95 -16.00
CA GLN A 27 -4.55 18.76 -17.23
C GLN A 27 -5.58 19.92 -17.29
N GLY A 28 -5.85 20.55 -16.15
CA GLY A 28 -6.80 21.67 -16.02
C GLY A 28 -8.27 21.27 -15.83
N ALA A 29 -8.65 20.01 -16.09
CA ALA A 29 -10.00 19.50 -15.92
C ALA A 29 -10.21 18.83 -14.56
N LEU A 30 -11.47 18.77 -14.10
CA LEU A 30 -11.84 17.92 -12.97
C LEU A 30 -12.14 16.52 -13.51
N GLU A 31 -11.38 15.56 -13.02
CA GLU A 31 -11.50 14.15 -13.36
C GLU A 31 -12.18 13.37 -12.24
N GLU A 32 -12.67 12.18 -12.60
CA GLU A 32 -13.20 11.20 -11.67
C GLU A 32 -12.78 9.79 -12.07
N ALA A 33 -12.34 8.99 -11.10
CA ALA A 33 -11.99 7.60 -11.28
C ALA A 33 -12.71 6.71 -10.26
N HIS A 34 -13.10 5.51 -10.70
CA HIS A 34 -13.59 4.45 -9.84
C HIS A 34 -12.43 3.56 -9.42
N GLU A 35 -12.19 3.46 -8.13
CA GLU A 35 -10.97 2.87 -7.60
C GLU A 35 -11.24 1.96 -6.39
N MET A 36 -10.19 1.28 -5.95
CA MET A 36 -10.11 0.56 -4.69
C MET A 36 -8.98 1.15 -3.87
N LEU A 37 -9.26 1.57 -2.65
CA LEU A 37 -8.23 1.99 -1.71
C LEU A 37 -7.61 0.74 -1.06
N LEU A 38 -6.29 0.64 -1.09
CA LEU A 38 -5.56 -0.46 -0.46
C LEU A 38 -4.92 0.01 0.85
N LEU A 39 -5.24 -0.66 1.95
CA LEU A 39 -4.55 -0.46 3.23
C LEU A 39 -3.57 -1.60 3.48
N LEU A 40 -2.31 -1.35 3.14
CA LEU A 40 -1.19 -2.27 3.24
C LEU A 40 -0.54 -2.15 4.64
N LYS A 41 -0.25 -3.29 5.30
CA LYS A 41 0.50 -3.34 6.56
C LYS A 41 1.86 -3.94 6.27
N THR A 42 2.91 -3.20 6.55
CA THR A 42 4.30 -3.57 6.27
C THR A 42 5.18 -3.21 7.47
N SER A 43 6.40 -3.76 7.50
CA SER A 43 7.42 -3.40 8.48
C SER A 43 8.11 -2.09 8.10
N PRO A 44 8.74 -1.38 9.07
CA PRO A 44 9.54 -0.20 8.76
C PRO A 44 10.70 -0.46 7.80
N ALA A 45 11.27 -1.67 7.80
CA ALA A 45 12.42 -2.04 6.97
C ALA A 45 12.04 -2.35 5.51
N ALA A 46 10.82 -2.82 5.25
CA ALA A 46 10.34 -3.11 3.91
C ALA A 46 9.79 -1.89 3.15
N ARG A 47 9.54 -0.76 3.83
CA ARG A 47 8.86 0.44 3.26
C ARG A 47 9.42 0.91 1.92
N GLU A 48 10.73 1.12 1.83
CA GLU A 48 11.33 1.66 0.61
C GLU A 48 11.23 0.66 -0.55
N ARG A 49 11.47 -0.63 -0.28
CA ARG A 49 11.32 -1.71 -1.28
C ARG A 49 9.85 -1.83 -1.72
N LEU A 50 8.91 -1.76 -0.78
CA LEU A 50 7.48 -1.78 -1.07
C LEU A 50 7.07 -0.62 -1.97
N ARG A 51 7.49 0.60 -1.63
CA ARG A 51 7.18 1.81 -2.40
C ARG A 51 7.68 1.71 -3.83
N GLN A 52 8.94 1.32 -4.02
CA GLN A 52 9.52 1.09 -5.35
C GLN A 52 8.72 0.02 -6.11
N ARG A 53 8.40 -1.08 -5.45
CA ARG A 53 7.69 -2.19 -6.08
C ARG A 53 6.27 -1.85 -6.48
N ILE A 54 5.57 -1.05 -5.68
CA ILE A 54 4.25 -0.52 -6.06
C ILE A 54 4.38 0.30 -7.34
N VAL A 55 5.33 1.24 -7.40
CA VAL A 55 5.54 2.07 -8.61
C VAL A 55 5.84 1.21 -9.85
N GLU A 56 6.65 0.16 -9.72
CA GLU A 56 6.96 -0.75 -10.82
C GLU A 56 5.75 -1.57 -11.32
N LEU A 57 4.83 -1.92 -10.42
CA LEU A 57 3.70 -2.81 -10.72
C LEU A 57 2.39 -2.08 -11.00
N HIS A 58 2.27 -0.81 -10.61
CA HIS A 58 1.02 -0.07 -10.72
C HIS A 58 0.75 0.34 -12.17
N PRO A 59 -0.52 0.30 -12.63
CA PRO A 59 -0.87 0.75 -13.99
C PRO A 59 -0.74 2.27 -14.21
N TYR A 60 -0.56 3.06 -13.14
CA TYR A 60 -0.44 4.51 -13.23
C TYR A 60 1.02 4.91 -13.18
N GLU A 61 1.37 5.95 -13.93
CA GLU A 61 2.72 6.53 -13.93
C GLU A 61 3.11 7.07 -12.55
N VAL A 62 2.15 7.68 -11.85
CA VAL A 62 2.33 8.20 -10.49
C VAL A 62 1.19 7.66 -9.60
N PRO A 63 1.36 6.48 -8.98
CA PRO A 63 0.36 5.95 -8.07
C PRO A 63 0.31 6.73 -6.75
N GLU A 64 -0.86 6.79 -6.13
CA GLU A 64 -0.98 7.25 -4.74
C GLU A 64 -0.35 6.21 -3.80
N VAL A 65 0.71 6.60 -3.10
CA VAL A 65 1.33 5.81 -2.02
C VAL A 65 1.64 6.76 -0.87
N LEU A 66 0.84 6.66 0.20
CA LEU A 66 1.02 7.43 1.42
C LEU A 66 1.33 6.50 2.59
N GLU A 67 2.29 6.89 3.41
CA GLU A 67 2.68 6.13 4.61
C GLU A 67 2.13 6.82 5.86
N LEU A 68 1.41 6.06 6.68
CA LEU A 68 0.93 6.51 7.98
C LEU A 68 1.68 5.75 9.08
N GLY A 69 2.35 6.50 9.95
CA GLY A 69 3.04 5.93 11.11
C GLY A 69 2.07 5.30 12.11
N VAL A 70 2.46 4.17 12.68
CA VAL A 70 1.72 3.50 13.77
C VAL A 70 2.52 3.65 15.06
N ASP A 71 2.03 4.48 15.98
CA ASP A 71 2.73 4.76 17.25
C ASP A 71 2.62 3.60 18.26
N SER A 72 1.54 2.82 18.19
CA SER A 72 1.33 1.66 19.06
C SER A 72 0.35 0.66 18.45
N GLY A 73 0.41 -0.58 18.94
CA GLY A 73 -0.45 -1.68 18.53
C GLY A 73 -0.24 -2.89 19.43
N LEU A 74 -1.01 -3.96 19.21
CA LEU A 74 -0.80 -5.21 19.93
C LEU A 74 0.60 -5.78 19.61
N PRO A 75 1.50 -5.99 20.59
CA PRO A 75 2.88 -6.39 20.31
C PRO A 75 3.00 -7.66 19.46
N ALA A 76 2.14 -8.65 19.71
CA ALA A 76 2.12 -9.89 18.93
C ALA A 76 1.79 -9.66 17.44
N TYR A 77 0.90 -8.70 17.14
CA TYR A 77 0.55 -8.38 15.76
C TYR A 77 1.70 -7.64 15.04
N LEU A 78 2.33 -6.68 15.73
CA LEU A 78 3.47 -5.94 15.16
C LEU A 78 4.67 -6.86 14.92
N ALA A 79 4.91 -7.82 15.81
CA ALA A 79 5.92 -8.85 15.64
C ALA A 79 5.62 -9.71 14.40
N TRP A 80 4.38 -10.16 14.23
CA TRP A 80 3.97 -10.92 13.05
C TRP A 80 4.13 -10.13 11.74
N VAL A 81 3.78 -8.83 11.72
CA VAL A 81 4.01 -7.98 10.54
C VAL A 81 5.49 -7.92 10.19
N THR A 82 6.35 -7.77 11.21
CA THR A 82 7.81 -7.73 11.04
C THR A 82 8.34 -9.05 10.51
N GLU A 83 7.94 -10.19 11.10
CA GLU A 83 8.33 -11.53 10.66
C GLU A 83 7.92 -11.81 9.21
N CYS A 84 6.72 -11.41 8.81
CA CYS A 84 6.26 -11.58 7.43
C CYS A 84 7.04 -10.77 6.41
N CYS A 85 7.57 -9.59 6.78
CA CYS A 85 8.18 -8.65 5.84
C CYS A 85 9.71 -8.63 5.86
N ASP A 86 10.33 -8.99 6.98
CA ASP A 86 11.78 -8.83 7.20
C ASP A 86 12.53 -10.17 7.22
N GLY A 87 11.81 -11.29 7.12
CA GLY A 87 12.36 -12.64 7.12
C GLY A 87 12.58 -13.26 5.75
#